data_AF-A0A4Q1DCQ2-F1
#
_entry.id   AF-A0A4Q1DCQ2-F1
#
_cell.length_a   1.000
_cell.length_b   1.000
_cell.length_c   1.000
_cell.angle_alpha   90.00
_cell.angle_beta   90.00
_cell.angle_gamma   90.00
#
_symmetry.space_group_name_H-M   'P 1'
#
loop_
_entity.id
_entity.type
_entity.pdbx_description
1 polymer ?
#
loop_
_entity_poly.entity_id
_entity_poly.type
_entity_poly.pdbx_seq_one_letter_code
_entity_poly.pdbx_strand_id
1 'polypeptide(L)' 'MSIFWRQVAEYLYLRKRDPKAPRNTNMRLMHGMNRISIIVFLLAVLIMIIRFLILPLFR' A
#
# COMPACT_ATOMS: atom_id res chain seq x y z
N MET A 1 4.29 8.31 -22.14
CA MET A 1 4.03 7.23 -21.15
C MET A 1 2.78 7.61 -20.38
N SER A 2 1.65 6.93 -20.63
CA SER A 2 0.33 7.37 -20.14
C SER A 2 0.32 7.58 -18.63
N ILE A 3 -0.29 8.68 -18.20
CA ILE A 3 -0.43 9.15 -16.79
C ILE A 3 -0.85 8.03 -15.84
N PHE A 4 -1.65 7.09 -16.35
CA PHE A 4 -2.15 5.93 -15.65
C PHE A 4 -1.03 5.03 -15.09
N TRP A 5 -0.01 4.69 -15.91
CA TRP A 5 1.08 3.81 -15.46
C TRP A 5 2.00 4.47 -14.43
N ARG A 6 2.16 5.80 -14.49
CA ARG A 6 2.89 6.55 -13.45
C ARG A 6 2.15 6.48 -12.12
N GLN A 7 0.84 6.68 -12.11
CA GLN A 7 0.03 6.61 -10.88
C GLN A 7 0.07 5.21 -10.26
N VAL A 8 -0.04 4.16 -11.08
CA VAL A 8 0.05 2.77 -10.59
C VAL A 8 1.43 2.47 -10.00
N ALA A 9 2.51 2.89 -10.66
CA ALA A 9 3.88 2.67 -10.16
C ALA A 9 4.20 3.50 -8.89
N GLU A 10 3.62 4.69 -8.75
CA GLU A 10 3.71 5.52 -7.55
C GLU A 10 2.90 4.90 -6.39
N TYR A 11 1.74 4.32 -6.70
CA TYR A 11 0.90 3.59 -5.75
C TYR A 11 1.55 2.29 -5.26
N LEU A 12 2.23 1.55 -6.13
CA LEU A 12 2.95 0.31 -5.75
C LEU A 12 4.33 0.56 -5.14
N TYR A 13 4.74 1.82 -4.96
CA TYR A 13 5.99 2.19 -4.31
C TYR A 13 7.28 1.65 -4.95
N LEU A 14 7.22 1.34 -6.24
CA LEU A 14 8.32 0.70 -7.00
C LEU A 14 9.39 1.68 -7.49
N ARG A 15 9.23 2.99 -7.27
CA ARG A 15 10.14 4.00 -7.82
C ARG A 15 10.62 5.00 -6.77
N LYS A 16 11.95 5.10 -6.61
CA LYS A 16 12.59 6.16 -5.82
C LYS A 16 12.34 7.51 -6.48
N ARG A 17 11.98 8.50 -5.65
CA ARG A 17 11.58 9.85 -6.04
C ARG A 17 12.76 10.60 -6.69
N ASP A 18 12.51 11.26 -7.81
CA ASP A 18 13.50 12.11 -8.48
C ASP A 18 13.97 13.25 -7.55
N PRO A 19 15.29 13.42 -7.33
CA PRO A 19 15.82 14.38 -6.36
C PRO A 19 15.61 15.85 -6.76
N LYS A 20 15.24 16.13 -8.01
CA LYS A 20 14.94 17.48 -8.53
C LYS A 20 13.45 17.85 -8.51
N ALA A 21 12.58 16.95 -8.07
CA ALA A 21 11.14 17.21 -8.05
C ALA A 21 10.76 18.15 -6.88
N PRO A 22 9.87 19.15 -7.09
CA PRO A 22 9.45 20.05 -6.03
C PRO A 22 8.89 19.24 -4.85
N ARG A 23 9.32 19.58 -3.62
CA ARG A 23 8.88 18.94 -2.38
C ARG A 23 7.44 19.33 -2.06
N ASN A 24 6.49 18.88 -2.88
CA ASN A 24 5.07 19.04 -2.58
C ASN A 24 4.69 18.09 -1.44
N THR A 25 4.12 18.69 -0.38
CA THR A 25 3.51 18.02 0.76
C THR A 25 2.43 17.02 0.34
N ASN A 26 1.70 17.31 -0.74
CA ASN A 26 0.66 16.44 -1.31
C ASN A 26 1.17 15.03 -1.66
N MET A 27 2.37 14.91 -2.22
CA MET A 27 2.96 13.60 -2.54
C MET A 27 3.42 12.83 -1.28
N ARG A 28 3.78 13.53 -0.20
CA ARG A 28 4.12 12.91 1.09
C ARG A 28 2.85 12.35 1.76
N LEU A 29 1.73 13.07 1.63
CA LEU A 29 0.41 12.63 2.08
C LEU A 29 -0.10 11.44 1.27
N MET A 30 0.04 11.48 -0.06
CA MET A 30 -0.30 10.36 -0.96
C MET A 30 0.45 9.07 -0.58
N HIS A 31 1.73 9.18 -0.22
CA HIS A 31 2.47 8.03 0.25
C HIS A 31 2.04 7.54 1.64
N GLY A 32 1.75 8.46 2.57
CA GLY A 32 1.24 8.09 3.90
C GLY A 32 -0.05 7.29 3.81
N MET A 33 -0.98 7.73 2.95
CA MET A 33 -2.23 7.02 2.70
C MET A 33 -2.00 5.59 2.18
N ASN A 34 -1.09 5.41 1.22
CA ASN A 34 -0.76 4.08 0.70
C ASN A 34 -0.16 3.13 1.76
N ARG A 35 0.68 3.64 2.67
CA ARG A 35 1.21 2.83 3.80
C ARG A 35 0.08 2.33 4.69
N ILE A 36 -0.88 3.19 5.00
CA ILE A 36 -2.03 2.85 5.83
C ILE A 36 -2.88 1.79 5.13
N SER A 37 -3.13 1.93 3.83
CA SER A 37 -3.88 0.96 3.03
C SER A 37 -3.26 -0.44 3.09
N ILE A 38 -1.93 -0.55 2.96
CA ILE A 38 -1.22 -1.84 3.04
C ILE A 38 -1.32 -2.44 4.45
N ILE A 39 -1.17 -1.63 5.51
CA ILE A 39 -1.27 -2.10 6.89
C ILE A 39 -2.67 -2.65 7.19
N VAL A 40 -3.71 -1.93 6.79
CA VAL A 40 -5.11 -2.36 6.98
C VAL A 40 -5.41 -3.61 6.17
N PHE A 41 -4.92 -3.70 4.94
CA PHE A 41 -5.05 -4.90 4.11
C PHE A 41 -4.39 -6.12 4.74
N LEU A 42 -3.15 -5.99 5.22
CA LEU A 42 -2.43 -7.08 5.89
C LEU A 42 -3.13 -7.52 7.18
N LEU A 43 -3.66 -6.58 7.97
CA LEU A 43 -4.47 -6.91 9.15
C LEU A 43 -5.72 -7.70 8.79
N ALA A 44 -6.44 -7.28 7.74
CA ALA A 44 -7.63 -7.99 7.28
C ALA A 44 -7.30 -9.41 6.79
N VAL A 45 -6.22 -9.58 6.02
CA VAL A 45 -5.75 -10.89 5.58
C VAL A 45 -5.34 -11.77 6.77
N LEU A 46 -4.62 -11.21 7.75
CA LEU A 46 -4.22 -11.93 8.96
C LEU A 46 -5.43 -12.43 9.76
N ILE A 47 -6.42 -11.56 9.97
CA ILE A 47 -7.68 -11.92 10.65
C ILE A 47 -8.42 -13.01 9.87
N MET A 48 -8.46 -12.89 8.54
CA MET A 48 -9.09 -13.90 7.68
C MET A 48 -8.41 -15.25 7.83
N ILE A 49 -7.07 -15.31 7.76
CA ILE A 49 -6.31 -16.57 7.95
C ILE A 49 -6.54 -17.16 9.33
N ILE A 50 -6.51 -16.35 10.39
CA ILE A 50 -6.75 -16.85 11.76
C ILE A 50 -8.18 -17.42 11.88
N ARG A 51 -9.19 -16.72 11.37
CA ARG A 51 -10.60 -17.13 11.50
C ARG A 51 -10.99 -18.30 10.60
N PHE A 52 -10.49 -18.35 9.37
CA PHE A 52 -10.90 -19.33 8.36
C PHE A 52 -9.92 -20.50 8.19
N LEU A 53 -8.65 -20.35 8.56
CA LEU A 53 -7.66 -21.42 8.43
C LEU A 53 -7.28 -22.04 9.78
N ILE A 54 -6.97 -21.21 10.78
CA ILE A 54 -6.44 -21.70 12.07
C ILE A 54 -7.56 -22.15 13.01
N LEU A 55 -8.61 -21.35 13.16
CA LEU A 55 -9.74 -21.65 14.04
C LEU A 55 -10.47 -22.97 13.71
N PRO A 56 -10.74 -23.31 12.42
CA PRO A 56 -11.35 -24.60 12.08
C PRO A 56 -10.37 -25.77 12.11
N LEU A 57 -9.06 -25.54 12.20
CA LEU A 57 -8.07 -26.61 12.38
C LEU A 57 -7.99 -27.06 13.84
N PHE A 58 -8.32 -26.17 14.78
CA PHE A 58 -8.30 -26.42 16.22
C PHE A 58 -9.65 -26.83 16.81
N ARG A 59 -10.71 -26.87 16.00
CA ARG A 59 -12.05 -27.32 16.39
C ARG A 59 -12.34 -28.68 15.79
#